data_AF-A0A520H789-F1
#
_entry.id   AF-A0A520H789-F1
#
_cell.length_a   1.000
_cell.length_b   1.000
_cell.length_c   1.000
_cell.angle_alpha   90.00
_cell.angle_beta   90.00
_cell.angle_gamma   90.00
#
_symmetry.space_group_name_H-M   'P 1'
#
loop_
_entity.id
_entity.type
_entity.pdbx_description
1 polymer ?
#
loop_
_entity_poly.entity_id
_entity_poly.type
_entity_poly.pdbx_seq_one_letter_code
_entity_poly.pdbx_strand_id
1 'polypeptide(L)'
;MIEVTDLYELDSDDEVAPLGGGWLLPALAIAVALAWIGAMLWLARDAIPTLAPVALAQFVAALAVPPMLIGVIWLLAKRTSRAEARRFAVTARAMRAEAASLDRTVALLSRTIDANRRQLADQVDTLLAIGDTANDRLASIGQRLATDIGQADAHALNLADAASGVQSSLGVLLASLPRAHAETEQVGKLLETTGLSASQHAAALDAQLVALAERGREADAVAGGAAQKLAAHIIRMEATSETASARLETVTAEMSIAVDALLGRTADAVDEARKGIAAQGDAMLAMVGAHQATLESTARESADALAHRIASVDDVIDRVTNRLEQHRAVGEDLVAGLGAGLS
;
A
#
# COMPACT_ATOMS: atom_id res chain seq x y z
N MET A 1 -4.52 -16.23 19.66
CA MET A 1 -5.83 -16.54 19.02
C MET A 1 -6.87 -15.72 19.76
N ILE A 2 -7.01 -14.47 19.34
CA ILE A 2 -8.01 -13.51 19.80
C ILE A 2 -8.70 -13.09 18.51
N GLU A 3 -10.03 -13.23 18.51
CA GLU A 3 -10.93 -13.08 17.37
C GLU A 3 -10.66 -11.82 16.54
N VAL A 4 -10.51 -12.02 15.24
CA VAL A 4 -10.47 -10.95 14.22
C VAL A 4 -11.88 -10.73 13.65
N THR A 5 -12.92 -11.04 14.43
CA THR A 5 -14.31 -11.02 13.96
C THR A 5 -15.11 -9.81 14.47
N ASP A 6 -14.61 -9.06 15.45
CA ASP A 6 -15.36 -7.97 16.11
C ASP A 6 -15.04 -6.53 15.65
N LEU A 7 -14.39 -6.35 14.49
CA LEU A 7 -14.03 -5.01 13.98
C LEU A 7 -14.93 -4.47 12.86
N TYR A 8 -16.12 -5.05 12.65
CA TYR A 8 -17.08 -4.59 11.63
C TYR A 8 -18.46 -4.23 12.18
N GLU A 9 -18.57 -3.96 13.47
CA GLU A 9 -19.83 -3.50 14.08
C GLU A 9 -19.62 -2.11 14.70
N LEU A 10 -20.09 -1.09 13.98
CA LEU A 10 -20.44 0.28 14.39
C LEU A 10 -20.07 1.26 13.26
N ASP A 11 -20.96 1.34 12.26
CA ASP A 11 -21.70 2.58 11.97
C ASP A 11 -22.72 2.29 10.86
N SER A 12 -23.68 1.40 11.16
CA SER A 12 -24.90 1.23 10.39
C SER A 12 -26.04 1.91 11.13
N ASP A 13 -25.89 3.22 11.37
CA ASP A 13 -26.97 4.09 11.82
C ASP A 13 -26.80 5.46 11.16
N ASP A 14 -27.06 5.47 9.86
CA ASP A 14 -27.56 6.68 9.19
C ASP A 14 -28.54 6.21 8.11
N GLU A 15 -29.59 5.52 8.58
CA GLU A 15 -30.86 5.44 7.86
C GLU A 15 -31.44 6.87 7.82
N VAL A 16 -30.88 7.69 6.93
CA VAL A 16 -31.45 9.00 6.59
C VAL A 16 -32.77 8.71 5.93
N ALA A 17 -33.84 8.72 6.73
CA ALA A 17 -35.21 8.78 6.26
C ALA A 17 -35.26 9.72 5.04
N PRO A 18 -35.82 9.29 3.90
CA PRO A 18 -35.94 10.17 2.76
C PRO A 18 -36.92 11.28 3.17
N LEU A 19 -36.38 12.41 3.64
CA LEU A 19 -37.15 13.62 3.85
C LEU A 19 -37.77 13.95 2.50
N GLY A 20 -39.09 13.72 2.39
CA GLY A 20 -39.96 14.07 1.26
C GLY A 20 -40.02 15.58 0.96
N GLY A 21 -39.00 16.36 1.34
CA GLY A 21 -38.86 17.79 1.07
C GLY A 21 -38.33 18.12 -0.33
N GLY A 22 -38.03 17.12 -1.17
CA GLY A 22 -37.51 17.34 -2.52
C GLY A 22 -38.51 17.90 -3.52
N TRP A 23 -39.82 17.80 -3.26
CA TRP A 23 -40.89 18.23 -4.18
C TRP A 23 -41.63 19.50 -3.76
N LEU A 24 -41.58 19.86 -2.46
CA LEU A 24 -42.18 21.10 -1.96
C LEU A 24 -41.53 22.36 -2.54
N LEU A 25 -40.20 22.35 -2.65
CA LEU A 25 -39.45 23.48 -3.23
C LEU A 25 -39.75 23.72 -4.72
N PRO A 26 -39.73 22.70 -5.62
CA PRO A 26 -40.13 22.91 -7.01
C PRO A 26 -41.63 23.21 -7.15
N ALA A 27 -42.50 22.62 -6.33
CA ALA A 27 -43.92 22.93 -6.34
C ALA A 27 -44.18 24.42 -5.99
N LEU A 28 -43.47 24.96 -4.99
CA LEU A 28 -43.55 26.38 -4.63
C LEU A 28 -43.02 27.28 -5.75
N ALA A 29 -41.90 26.91 -6.38
CA ALA A 29 -41.34 27.66 -7.50
C ALA A 29 -42.30 27.71 -8.71
N ILE A 30 -42.96 26.59 -9.02
CA ILE A 30 -44.00 26.51 -10.05
C ILE A 30 -45.23 27.34 -9.65
N ALA A 31 -45.67 27.27 -8.40
CA ALA A 31 -46.80 28.04 -7.90
C ALA A 31 -46.54 29.55 -7.98
N VAL A 32 -45.34 30.01 -7.63
CA VAL A 32 -44.92 31.42 -7.75
C VAL A 32 -44.89 31.85 -9.21
N ALA A 33 -44.37 31.03 -10.12
CA ALA A 33 -44.36 31.30 -11.55
C ALA A 33 -45.79 31.41 -12.13
N LEU A 34 -46.68 30.47 -11.77
CA LEU A 34 -48.07 30.48 -12.20
C LEU A 34 -48.85 31.65 -11.61
N ALA A 35 -48.62 31.98 -10.34
CA ALA A 35 -49.23 33.14 -9.69
C ALA A 35 -48.80 34.45 -10.37
N TRP A 36 -47.53 34.57 -10.76
CA TRP A 36 -47.04 35.73 -11.51
C TRP A 36 -47.69 35.85 -12.90
N ILE A 37 -47.73 34.74 -13.65
CA ILE A 37 -48.36 34.72 -14.98
C ILE A 37 -49.84 35.09 -14.88
N GLY A 38 -50.56 34.51 -13.92
CA GLY A 38 -51.97 34.79 -13.68
C GLY A 38 -52.22 36.22 -13.24
N ALA A 39 -51.42 36.75 -12.32
CA ALA A 39 -51.54 38.13 -11.86
C ALA A 39 -51.30 39.14 -12.99
N MET A 40 -50.28 38.92 -13.81
CA MET A 40 -49.95 39.81 -14.93
C MET A 40 -51.02 39.77 -16.02
N LEU A 41 -51.56 38.58 -16.32
CA LEU A 41 -52.64 38.41 -17.30
C LEU A 41 -53.95 39.03 -16.80
N TRP A 42 -54.24 38.93 -15.50
CA TRP A 42 -55.38 39.59 -14.88
C TRP A 42 -55.26 41.11 -14.92
N LEU A 43 -54.08 41.66 -14.60
CA LEU A 43 -53.84 43.09 -14.60
C LEU A 43 -53.92 43.69 -16.03
N ALA A 44 -53.51 42.93 -17.04
CA ALA A 44 -53.49 43.35 -18.43
C ALA A 44 -54.79 43.03 -19.20
N ARG A 45 -55.76 42.33 -18.59
CA ARG A 45 -56.95 41.80 -19.27
C ARG A 45 -57.74 42.82 -20.10
N ASP A 46 -57.88 44.04 -19.57
CA ASP A 46 -58.66 45.11 -20.17
C ASP A 46 -57.84 45.87 -21.23
N ALA A 47 -56.51 45.79 -21.15
CA ALA A 47 -55.60 46.41 -22.09
C ALA A 47 -55.39 45.54 -23.35
N ILE A 48 -55.26 44.21 -23.20
CA ILE A 48 -54.93 43.23 -24.27
C ILE A 48 -55.66 43.46 -25.61
N PRO A 49 -56.98 43.68 -25.68
CA PRO A 49 -57.68 43.87 -26.95
C PRO A 49 -57.33 45.17 -27.69
N THR A 50 -56.63 46.10 -27.04
CA THR A 50 -56.27 47.43 -27.58
C THR A 50 -54.77 47.58 -27.86
N LEU A 51 -53.94 46.56 -27.59
CA LEU A 51 -52.49 46.65 -27.84
C LEU A 51 -52.15 46.51 -29.32
N ALA A 52 -51.19 47.33 -29.78
CA ALA A 52 -50.54 47.14 -31.07
C ALA A 52 -49.72 45.82 -31.09
N PRO A 53 -49.51 45.19 -32.27
CA PRO A 53 -48.84 43.88 -32.37
C PRO A 53 -47.43 43.82 -31.74
N VAL A 54 -46.64 44.89 -31.86
CA VAL A 54 -45.32 45.02 -31.20
C VAL A 54 -45.46 45.07 -29.68
N ALA A 55 -46.49 45.75 -29.18
CA ALA A 55 -46.75 45.88 -27.76
C ALA A 55 -47.20 44.55 -27.13
N LEU A 56 -47.86 43.69 -27.92
CA LEU A 56 -48.21 42.34 -27.52
C LEU A 56 -46.96 41.44 -27.42
N ALA A 57 -46.05 41.52 -28.40
CA ALA A 57 -44.80 40.76 -28.38
C ALA A 57 -43.90 41.09 -27.17
N GLN A 58 -43.74 42.39 -26.84
CA GLN A 58 -42.97 42.80 -25.65
C GLN A 58 -43.63 42.35 -24.34
N PHE A 59 -44.96 42.29 -24.29
CA PHE A 59 -45.70 41.82 -23.11
C PHE A 59 -45.49 40.32 -22.88
N VAL A 60 -45.58 39.52 -23.96
CA VAL A 60 -45.28 38.08 -23.90
C VAL A 60 -43.83 37.83 -23.50
N ALA A 61 -42.88 38.62 -24.03
CA ALA A 61 -41.48 38.52 -23.63
C ALA A 61 -41.28 38.85 -22.13
N ALA A 62 -41.89 39.93 -21.63
CA ALA A 62 -41.83 40.30 -20.21
C ALA A 62 -42.47 39.25 -19.29
N LEU A 63 -43.53 38.58 -19.75
CA LEU A 63 -44.20 37.49 -19.03
C LEU A 63 -43.31 36.25 -18.87
N ALA A 64 -42.45 35.99 -19.86
CA ALA A 64 -41.58 34.81 -19.88
C ALA A 64 -40.26 34.98 -19.09
N VAL A 65 -39.84 36.22 -18.78
CA VAL A 65 -38.56 36.48 -18.10
C VAL A 65 -38.49 35.91 -16.67
N PRO A 66 -39.46 36.17 -15.77
CA PRO A 66 -39.42 35.63 -14.41
C PRO A 66 -39.45 34.09 -14.32
N PRO A 67 -40.32 33.34 -15.04
CA PRO A 67 -40.30 31.88 -15.00
C PRO A 67 -39.01 31.29 -15.58
N MET A 68 -38.43 31.93 -16.60
CA MET A 68 -37.11 31.52 -17.12
C MET A 68 -36.01 31.68 -16.07
N LEU A 69 -35.98 32.79 -15.34
CA LEU A 69 -35.01 33.04 -14.25
C LEU A 69 -35.13 32.00 -13.13
N ILE A 70 -36.35 31.67 -12.72
CA ILE A 70 -36.63 30.62 -11.73
C ILE A 70 -36.14 29.26 -12.25
N GLY A 71 -36.42 28.92 -13.51
CA GLY A 71 -35.95 27.68 -14.13
C GLY A 71 -34.43 27.56 -14.22
N VAL A 72 -33.75 28.66 -14.57
CA VAL A 72 -32.28 28.72 -14.63
C VAL A 72 -31.66 28.56 -13.25
N ILE A 73 -32.16 29.28 -12.22
CA ILE A 73 -31.69 29.15 -10.84
C ILE A 73 -31.89 27.70 -10.33
N TRP A 74 -33.02 27.08 -10.68
CA TRP A 74 -33.30 25.69 -10.32
C TRP A 74 -32.34 24.70 -10.98
N LEU A 75 -32.04 24.88 -12.27
CA LEU A 75 -31.05 24.07 -12.99
C LEU A 75 -29.64 24.22 -12.41
N LEU A 76 -29.24 25.45 -12.08
CA LEU A 76 -27.95 25.73 -11.42
C LEU A 76 -27.85 25.02 -10.06
N ALA A 77 -28.91 25.06 -9.25
CA ALA A 77 -28.95 24.43 -7.93
C ALA A 77 -28.90 22.89 -7.99
N LYS A 78 -29.57 22.26 -8.96
CA LYS A 78 -29.53 20.79 -9.13
C LYS A 78 -28.19 20.29 -9.67
N ARG A 79 -27.59 21.01 -10.61
CA ARG A 79 -26.45 20.52 -11.39
C ARG A 79 -25.14 20.48 -10.60
N THR A 80 -24.98 21.31 -9.57
CA THR A 80 -23.68 21.55 -8.91
C THR A 80 -23.55 20.99 -7.49
N SER A 81 -24.64 20.70 -6.78
CA SER A 81 -24.54 20.63 -5.32
C SER A 81 -24.39 19.23 -4.71
N ARG A 82 -25.12 18.20 -5.19
CA ARG A 82 -25.21 16.94 -4.42
C ARG A 82 -24.35 15.79 -4.92
N ALA A 83 -24.23 15.63 -6.24
CA ALA A 83 -23.42 14.55 -6.81
C ALA A 83 -21.92 14.83 -6.66
N GLU A 84 -21.49 16.07 -6.94
CA GLU A 84 -20.09 16.47 -6.82
C GLU A 84 -19.63 16.56 -5.36
N ALA A 85 -20.43 17.16 -4.46
CA ALA A 85 -20.10 17.19 -3.04
C ALA A 85 -19.98 15.78 -2.43
N ARG A 86 -20.85 14.83 -2.85
CA ARG A 86 -20.74 13.43 -2.41
C ARG A 86 -19.48 12.76 -2.93
N ARG A 87 -19.12 12.99 -4.19
CA ARG A 87 -17.88 12.45 -4.78
C ARG A 87 -16.64 13.04 -4.08
N PHE A 88 -16.59 14.35 -3.86
CA PHE A 88 -15.50 14.99 -3.12
C PHE A 88 -15.43 14.54 -1.66
N ALA A 89 -16.57 14.33 -1.00
CA ALA A 89 -16.60 13.83 0.37
C ALA A 89 -16.04 12.40 0.47
N VAL A 90 -16.32 11.54 -0.51
CA VAL A 90 -15.76 10.18 -0.60
C VAL A 90 -14.25 10.25 -0.83
N THR A 91 -13.78 11.05 -1.80
CA THR A 91 -12.34 11.23 -2.05
C THR A 91 -11.62 11.83 -0.84
N ALA A 92 -12.20 12.82 -0.17
CA ALA A 92 -11.62 13.43 1.02
C ALA A 92 -11.59 12.47 2.22
N ARG A 93 -12.57 11.56 2.35
CA ARG A 93 -12.53 10.48 3.35
C ARG A 93 -11.43 9.47 3.03
N ALA A 94 -11.31 9.06 1.77
CA ALA A 94 -10.23 8.17 1.33
C ALA A 94 -8.84 8.79 1.57
N MET A 95 -8.64 10.07 1.23
CA MET A 95 -7.39 10.78 1.50
C MET A 95 -7.08 10.92 2.99
N ARG A 96 -8.08 11.17 3.84
CA ARG A 96 -7.88 11.21 5.31
C ARG A 96 -7.51 9.84 5.88
N ALA A 97 -8.11 8.76 5.36
CA ALA A 97 -7.77 7.41 5.77
C ALA A 97 -6.33 7.05 5.38
N GLU A 98 -5.91 7.43 4.17
CA GLU A 98 -4.54 7.23 3.68
C GLU A 98 -3.52 8.10 4.44
N ALA A 99 -3.86 9.36 4.77
CA ALA A 99 -3.01 10.18 5.63
C ALA A 99 -2.84 9.56 7.03
N ALA A 100 -3.91 9.02 7.60
CA ALA A 100 -3.85 8.33 8.88
C ALA A 100 -3.08 7.00 8.85
N SER A 101 -3.04 6.29 7.70
CA SER A 101 -2.19 5.10 7.54
C SER A 101 -0.71 5.48 7.41
N LEU A 102 -0.42 6.57 6.68
CA LEU A 102 0.92 7.12 6.56
C LEU A 102 1.46 7.59 7.91
N ASP A 103 0.68 8.36 8.68
CA ASP A 103 1.07 8.82 10.02
C ASP A 103 1.39 7.66 10.97
N ARG A 104 0.58 6.59 10.94
CA ARG A 104 0.84 5.37 11.72
C ARG A 104 2.14 4.70 11.31
N THR A 105 2.40 4.61 10.00
CA THR A 105 3.61 4.01 9.45
C THR A 105 4.85 4.82 9.80
N VAL A 106 4.77 6.15 9.68
CA VAL A 106 5.85 7.08 10.07
C VAL A 106 6.11 6.99 11.56
N ALA A 107 5.06 6.99 12.40
CA ALA A 107 5.22 6.84 13.85
C ALA A 107 5.88 5.51 14.24
N LEU A 108 5.53 4.41 13.56
CA LEU A 108 6.17 3.12 13.77
C LEU A 108 7.65 3.17 13.34
N LEU A 109 7.94 3.72 12.16
CA LEU A 109 9.30 3.85 11.66
C LEU A 109 10.17 4.70 12.60
N SER A 110 9.65 5.83 13.09
CA SER A 110 10.34 6.67 14.07
C SER A 110 10.68 5.90 15.34
N ARG A 111 9.72 5.13 15.90
CA ARG A 111 9.98 4.28 17.08
C ARG A 111 11.05 3.23 16.82
N THR A 112 11.02 2.58 15.66
CA THR A 112 12.02 1.58 15.27
C THR A 112 13.40 2.21 15.07
N ILE A 113 13.48 3.38 14.44
CA ILE A 113 14.75 4.12 14.28
C ILE A 113 15.31 4.50 15.65
N ASP A 114 14.48 5.01 16.56
CA ASP A 114 14.93 5.36 17.91
C ASP A 114 15.39 4.13 18.70
N ALA A 115 14.69 3.00 18.57
CA ALA A 115 15.11 1.74 19.18
C ALA A 115 16.47 1.27 18.62
N ASN A 116 16.63 1.28 17.30
CA ASN A 116 17.88 0.92 16.64
C ASN A 116 19.03 1.85 17.01
N ARG A 117 18.77 3.16 17.14
CA ARG A 117 19.78 4.13 17.59
C ARG A 117 20.25 3.86 19.02
N ARG A 118 19.33 3.53 19.93
CA ARG A 118 19.68 3.15 21.31
C ARG A 118 20.48 1.85 21.34
N GLN A 119 20.06 0.84 20.57
CA GLN A 119 20.80 -0.41 20.46
C GLN A 119 22.21 -0.21 19.89
N LEU A 120 22.35 0.65 18.88
CA LEU A 120 23.66 0.97 18.31
C LEU A 120 24.56 1.69 19.32
N ALA A 121 24.01 2.62 20.10
CA ALA A 121 24.76 3.29 21.17
C ALA A 121 25.26 2.29 22.22
N ASP A 122 24.39 1.37 22.67
CA ASP A 122 24.75 0.30 23.62
C ASP A 122 25.83 -0.64 23.07
N GLN A 123 25.76 -0.97 21.77
CA GLN A 123 26.79 -1.76 21.09
C GLN A 123 28.12 -1.01 21.00
N VAL A 124 28.10 0.30 20.70
CA VAL A 124 29.33 1.13 20.67
C VAL A 124 29.95 1.21 22.06
N ASP A 125 29.15 1.43 23.11
CA ASP A 125 29.63 1.47 24.49
C ASP A 125 30.25 0.12 24.89
N THR A 126 29.61 -0.99 24.51
CA THR A 126 30.15 -2.34 24.73
C THR A 126 31.47 -2.55 23.99
N LEU A 127 31.57 -2.12 22.73
CA LEU A 127 32.81 -2.22 21.94
C LEU A 127 33.93 -1.37 22.53
N LEU A 128 33.63 -0.17 23.02
CA LEU A 128 34.59 0.68 23.73
C LEU A 128 35.09 0.01 25.01
N ALA A 129 34.19 -0.56 25.82
CA ALA A 129 34.57 -1.27 27.04
C ALA A 129 35.44 -2.52 26.74
N ILE A 130 35.14 -3.26 25.67
CA ILE A 130 35.98 -4.37 25.20
C ILE A 130 37.35 -3.84 24.73
N GLY A 131 37.37 -2.72 24.02
CA GLY A 131 38.60 -2.06 23.56
C GLY A 131 39.51 -1.64 24.72
N ASP A 132 38.95 -1.00 25.75
CA ASP A 132 39.68 -0.60 26.95
C ASP A 132 40.21 -1.83 27.70
N THR A 133 39.38 -2.86 27.87
CA THR A 133 39.80 -4.13 28.51
C THR A 133 40.93 -4.81 27.72
N ALA A 134 40.86 -4.80 26.38
CA ALA A 134 41.91 -5.35 25.54
C ALA A 134 43.21 -4.53 25.65
N ASN A 135 43.10 -3.21 25.67
CA ASN A 135 44.24 -2.31 25.86
C ASN A 135 44.93 -2.52 27.22
N ASP A 136 44.16 -2.63 28.31
CA ASP A 136 44.68 -2.93 29.64
C ASP A 136 45.39 -4.29 29.70
N ARG A 137 44.81 -5.31 29.04
CA ARG A 137 45.44 -6.63 28.92
C ARG A 137 46.75 -6.58 28.15
N LEU A 138 46.78 -5.86 27.02
CA LEU A 138 48.00 -5.70 26.22
C LEU A 138 49.08 -4.93 26.98
N ALA A 139 48.72 -3.86 27.71
CA ALA A 139 49.64 -3.13 28.57
C ALA A 139 50.19 -4.01 29.70
N SER A 140 49.33 -4.80 30.34
CA SER A 140 49.74 -5.78 31.37
C SER A 140 50.68 -6.86 30.83
N ILE A 141 50.42 -7.37 29.63
CA ILE A 141 51.28 -8.35 28.95
C ILE A 141 52.62 -7.70 28.60
N GLY A 142 52.61 -6.48 28.07
CA GLY A 142 53.84 -5.72 27.77
C GLY A 142 54.71 -5.49 29.00
N GLN A 143 54.10 -5.12 30.13
CA GLN A 143 54.83 -4.92 31.39
C GLN A 143 55.44 -6.23 31.92
N ARG A 144 54.69 -7.34 31.81
CA ARG A 144 55.19 -8.67 32.19
C ARG A 144 56.36 -9.10 31.31
N LEU A 145 56.23 -8.97 29.99
CA LEU A 145 57.32 -9.26 29.05
C LEU A 145 58.58 -8.41 29.33
N ALA A 146 58.42 -7.12 29.62
CA ALA A 146 59.55 -6.26 29.99
C ALA A 146 60.24 -6.72 31.28
N THR A 147 59.45 -7.17 32.26
CA THR A 147 59.96 -7.71 33.54
C THR A 147 60.70 -9.02 33.31
N ASP A 148 60.12 -9.95 32.56
CA ASP A 148 60.71 -11.25 32.25
C ASP A 148 62.03 -11.10 31.46
N ILE A 149 62.10 -10.15 30.52
CA ILE A 149 63.33 -9.81 29.79
C ILE A 149 64.40 -9.27 30.76
N GLY A 150 64.03 -8.36 31.67
CA GLY A 150 64.96 -7.85 32.67
C GLY A 150 65.49 -8.93 33.61
N GLN A 151 64.64 -9.88 34.01
CA GLN A 151 65.05 -11.04 34.81
C GLN A 151 65.97 -11.97 34.02
N ALA A 152 65.67 -12.24 32.75
CA ALA A 152 66.51 -13.07 31.88
C ALA A 152 67.91 -12.45 31.69
N ASP A 153 67.99 -11.13 31.51
CA ASP A 153 69.26 -10.40 31.39
C ASP A 153 70.07 -10.47 32.70
N ALA A 154 69.42 -10.25 33.84
CA ALA A 154 70.06 -10.40 35.16
C ALA A 154 70.54 -11.84 35.41
N HIS A 155 69.77 -12.85 35.00
CA HIS A 155 70.18 -14.25 35.08
C HIS A 155 71.37 -14.55 34.16
N ALA A 156 71.42 -13.98 32.97
CA ALA A 156 72.55 -14.13 32.05
C ALA A 156 73.83 -13.50 32.61
N LEU A 157 73.73 -12.30 33.22
CA LEU A 157 74.85 -11.65 33.91
C LEU A 157 75.32 -12.45 35.12
N ASN A 158 74.40 -12.89 35.97
CA ASN A 158 74.73 -13.73 37.13
C ASN A 158 75.38 -15.07 36.71
N LEU A 159 74.93 -15.66 35.60
CA LEU A 159 75.53 -16.87 35.04
C LEU A 159 76.94 -16.60 34.49
N ALA A 160 77.16 -15.48 33.82
CA ALA A 160 78.47 -15.06 33.34
C ALA A 160 79.44 -14.80 34.51
N ASP A 161 78.97 -14.11 35.55
CA ASP A 161 79.73 -13.85 36.78
C ASP A 161 80.02 -15.14 37.55
N ALA A 162 79.04 -16.04 37.68
CA ALA A 162 79.24 -17.35 38.28
C ALA A 162 80.24 -18.20 37.49
N ALA A 163 80.19 -18.17 36.16
CA ALA A 163 81.15 -18.86 35.31
C ALA A 163 82.57 -18.29 35.47
N SER A 164 82.71 -16.96 35.54
CA SER A 164 83.99 -16.28 35.82
C SER A 164 84.51 -16.60 37.23
N GLY A 165 83.62 -16.60 38.23
CA GLY A 165 83.90 -16.95 39.61
C GLY A 165 84.32 -18.41 39.77
N VAL A 166 83.70 -19.33 39.03
CA VAL A 166 84.12 -20.74 38.95
C VAL A 166 85.49 -20.86 38.30
N GLN A 167 85.79 -20.10 37.24
CA GLN A 167 87.10 -20.11 36.59
C GLN A 167 88.21 -19.59 37.51
N SER A 168 87.93 -18.53 38.28
CA SER A 168 88.83 -18.00 39.30
C SER A 168 88.98 -18.95 40.49
N SER A 169 87.88 -19.51 41.00
CA SER A 169 87.87 -20.47 42.10
C SER A 169 88.53 -21.79 41.74
N LEU A 170 88.46 -22.25 40.49
CA LEU A 170 89.22 -23.40 40.01
C LEU A 170 90.73 -23.10 40.01
N GLY A 171 91.12 -21.88 39.65
CA GLY A 171 92.50 -21.38 39.77
C GLY A 171 92.98 -21.26 41.23
N VAL A 172 92.09 -20.85 42.14
CA VAL A 172 92.38 -20.76 43.59
C VAL A 172 92.38 -22.14 44.25
N LEU A 173 91.46 -23.05 43.93
CA LEU A 173 91.39 -24.42 44.47
C LEU A 173 92.61 -25.26 44.02
N LEU A 174 93.14 -25.02 42.82
CA LEU A 174 94.43 -25.56 42.39
C LEU A 174 95.61 -24.98 43.20
N ALA A 175 95.45 -23.81 43.82
CA ALA A 175 96.46 -23.14 44.65
C ALA A 175 96.24 -23.31 46.18
N SER A 176 95.04 -23.69 46.64
CA SER A 176 94.62 -23.63 48.05
C SER A 176 94.14 -24.98 48.61
N LEU A 177 94.55 -26.09 48.01
CA LEU A 177 94.35 -27.46 48.49
C LEU A 177 94.64 -27.72 50.00
N PRO A 178 95.39 -26.90 50.79
CA PRO A 178 95.57 -27.18 52.22
C PRO A 178 94.73 -26.31 53.20
N ARG A 179 93.57 -25.72 52.81
CA ARG A 179 92.72 -24.93 53.75
C ARG A 179 91.27 -25.41 53.96
N ALA A 180 90.95 -26.65 53.63
CA ALA A 180 89.58 -27.17 53.61
C ALA A 180 88.87 -27.42 54.97
N HIS A 181 89.39 -26.93 56.10
CA HIS A 181 88.84 -27.27 57.43
C HIS A 181 88.07 -26.16 58.16
N ALA A 182 87.99 -24.94 57.61
CA ALA A 182 87.27 -23.82 58.26
C ALA A 182 85.97 -23.37 57.54
N GLU A 183 85.72 -23.79 56.29
CA GLU A 183 84.55 -23.34 55.48
C GLU A 183 83.26 -24.15 55.71
N THR A 184 83.32 -25.27 56.42
CA THR A 184 82.22 -26.24 56.54
C THR A 184 81.02 -25.71 57.32
N GLU A 185 81.23 -24.78 58.25
CA GLU A 185 80.16 -24.23 59.11
C GLU A 185 79.34 -23.13 58.41
N GLN A 186 79.96 -22.29 57.58
CA GLN A 186 79.27 -21.27 56.80
C GLN A 186 78.48 -21.87 55.63
N VAL A 187 79.03 -22.89 54.97
CA VAL A 187 78.33 -23.65 53.93
C VAL A 187 77.10 -24.33 54.52
N GLY A 188 77.19 -24.90 55.72
CA GLY A 188 76.05 -25.53 56.41
C GLY A 188 74.86 -24.58 56.59
N LYS A 189 75.10 -23.35 57.07
CA LYS A 189 74.02 -22.35 57.27
C LYS A 189 73.40 -21.88 55.96
N LEU A 190 74.22 -21.64 54.93
CA LEU A 190 73.72 -21.23 53.62
C LEU A 190 72.89 -22.33 52.97
N LEU A 191 73.33 -23.59 53.09
CA LEU A 191 72.64 -24.77 52.58
C LEU A 191 71.31 -25.01 53.30
N GLU A 192 71.25 -24.76 54.62
CA GLU A 192 70.02 -24.83 55.41
C GLU A 192 69.00 -23.75 54.99
N THR A 193 69.43 -22.50 54.85
CA THR A 193 68.54 -21.41 54.39
C THR A 193 68.07 -21.60 52.95
N THR A 194 68.94 -22.10 52.07
CA THR A 194 68.58 -22.38 50.67
C THR A 194 67.65 -23.59 50.58
N GLY A 195 67.87 -24.61 51.40
CA GLY A 195 67.00 -25.79 51.50
C GLY A 195 65.60 -25.44 52.01
N LEU A 196 65.49 -24.56 53.01
CA LEU A 196 64.20 -24.04 53.50
C LEU A 196 63.47 -23.25 52.41
N SER A 197 64.17 -22.37 51.69
CA SER A 197 63.58 -21.60 50.59
C SER A 197 63.14 -22.50 49.42
N ALA A 198 63.97 -23.46 49.02
CA ALA A 198 63.62 -24.43 47.98
C ALA A 198 62.42 -25.30 48.38
N SER A 199 62.33 -25.71 49.65
CA SER A 199 61.17 -26.45 50.18
C SER A 199 59.89 -25.61 50.15
N GLN A 200 59.96 -24.33 50.52
CA GLN A 200 58.83 -23.41 50.43
C GLN A 200 58.37 -23.19 48.99
N HIS A 201 59.30 -23.03 48.05
CA HIS A 201 58.98 -22.91 46.63
C HIS A 201 58.37 -24.19 46.06
N ALA A 202 58.88 -25.37 46.44
CA ALA A 202 58.29 -26.65 46.04
C ALA A 202 56.85 -26.81 46.55
N ALA A 203 56.59 -26.43 47.81
CA ALA A 203 55.24 -26.45 48.38
C ALA A 203 54.29 -25.46 47.68
N ALA A 204 54.78 -24.27 47.32
CA ALA A 204 54.00 -23.28 46.58
C ALA A 204 53.68 -23.75 45.16
N LEU A 205 54.63 -24.41 44.48
CA LEU A 205 54.42 -24.98 43.15
C LEU A 205 53.40 -26.13 43.20
N ASP A 206 53.51 -27.01 44.20
CA ASP A 206 52.55 -28.11 44.40
C ASP A 206 51.12 -27.58 44.59
N ALA A 207 50.95 -26.54 45.41
CA ALA A 207 49.66 -25.87 45.57
C ALA A 207 49.12 -25.25 44.26
N GLN A 208 49.99 -24.65 43.45
CA GLN A 208 49.61 -24.11 42.14
C GLN A 208 49.22 -25.20 41.14
N LEU A 209 49.94 -26.33 41.12
CA LEU A 209 49.62 -27.47 40.25
C LEU A 209 48.29 -28.11 40.63
N VAL A 210 48.00 -28.24 41.92
CA VAL A 210 46.69 -28.69 42.40
C VAL A 210 45.59 -27.73 41.97
N ALA A 211 45.79 -26.42 42.13
CA ALA A 211 44.83 -25.41 41.68
C ALA A 211 44.61 -25.44 40.16
N LEU A 212 45.67 -25.66 39.38
CA LEU A 212 45.59 -25.80 37.93
C LEU A 212 44.84 -27.07 37.51
N ALA A 213 45.06 -28.19 38.20
CA ALA A 213 44.34 -29.44 37.95
C ALA A 213 42.85 -29.33 38.25
N GLU A 214 42.46 -28.65 39.35
CA GLU A 214 41.06 -28.34 39.65
C GLU A 214 40.45 -27.46 38.55
N ARG A 215 41.15 -26.40 38.14
CA ARG A 215 40.66 -25.50 37.11
C ARG A 215 40.56 -26.16 35.74
N GLY A 216 41.46 -27.11 35.45
CA GLY A 216 41.38 -27.98 34.28
C GLY A 216 40.14 -28.88 34.30
N ARG A 217 39.82 -29.49 35.45
CA ARG A 217 38.58 -30.27 35.63
C ARG A 217 37.33 -29.43 35.48
N GLU A 218 37.32 -28.20 36.02
CA GLU A 218 36.20 -27.27 35.85
C GLU A 218 36.02 -26.87 34.38
N ALA A 219 37.11 -26.55 33.68
CA ALA A 219 37.08 -26.22 32.26
C ALA A 219 36.57 -27.40 31.41
N ASP A 220 37.00 -28.62 31.71
CA ASP A 220 36.54 -29.84 31.00
C ASP A 220 35.05 -30.12 31.25
N ALA A 221 34.56 -29.90 32.48
CA ALA A 221 33.14 -30.01 32.78
C ALA A 221 32.30 -28.96 32.03
N VAL A 222 32.77 -27.72 31.94
CA VAL A 222 32.11 -26.65 31.20
C VAL A 222 32.11 -26.94 29.69
N ALA A 223 33.26 -27.35 29.13
CA ALA A 223 33.41 -27.70 27.73
C ALA A 223 32.54 -28.90 27.35
N GLY A 224 32.53 -29.95 28.18
CA GLY A 224 31.63 -31.08 28.06
C GLY A 224 30.19 -30.61 28.03
N GLY A 225 29.76 -29.86 29.05
CA GLY A 225 28.40 -29.32 29.16
C GLY A 225 27.99 -28.48 27.95
N ALA A 226 28.89 -27.66 27.41
CA ALA A 226 28.67 -26.90 26.19
C ALA A 226 28.50 -27.82 24.97
N ALA A 227 29.36 -28.84 24.82
CA ALA A 227 29.27 -29.82 23.74
C ALA A 227 27.97 -30.61 23.78
N GLN A 228 27.50 -31.04 24.96
CA GLN A 228 26.22 -31.74 25.10
C GLN A 228 25.03 -30.83 24.78
N LYS A 229 25.07 -29.55 25.19
CA LYS A 229 24.04 -28.57 24.82
C LYS A 229 24.01 -28.34 23.30
N LEU A 230 25.17 -28.22 22.66
CA LEU A 230 25.29 -28.08 21.21
C LEU A 230 24.72 -29.31 20.48
N ALA A 231 25.07 -30.52 20.92
CA ALA A 231 24.54 -31.74 20.34
C ALA A 231 23.00 -31.80 20.46
N ALA A 232 22.46 -31.47 21.63
CA ALA A 232 21.00 -31.39 21.83
C ALA A 232 20.33 -30.27 21.01
N HIS A 233 21.06 -29.21 20.68
CA HIS A 233 20.55 -28.15 19.81
C HIS A 233 20.55 -28.59 18.35
N ILE A 234 21.60 -29.26 17.88
CA ILE A 234 21.70 -29.82 16.52
C ILE A 234 20.55 -30.81 16.27
N ILE A 235 20.30 -31.76 17.19
CA ILE A 235 19.20 -32.73 17.05
C ILE A 235 17.84 -32.02 16.95
N ARG A 236 17.61 -30.98 17.77
CA ARG A 236 16.37 -30.18 17.68
C ARG A 236 16.27 -29.43 16.36
N MET A 237 17.38 -28.88 15.88
CA MET A 237 17.42 -28.13 14.63
C MET A 237 17.14 -29.04 13.44
N GLU A 238 17.68 -30.26 13.45
CA GLU A 238 17.42 -31.31 12.46
C GLU A 238 15.94 -31.71 12.45
N ALA A 239 15.36 -32.02 13.62
CA ALA A 239 13.93 -32.35 13.73
C ALA A 239 13.02 -31.19 13.28
N THR A 240 13.40 -29.95 13.60
CA THR A 240 12.67 -28.75 13.16
C THR A 240 12.79 -28.56 11.65
N SER A 241 13.97 -28.82 11.07
CA SER A 241 14.23 -28.73 9.63
C SER A 241 13.48 -29.80 8.84
N GLU A 242 13.38 -31.01 9.38
CA GLU A 242 12.59 -32.10 8.78
C GLU A 242 11.10 -31.74 8.78
N THR A 243 10.60 -31.25 9.92
CA THR A 243 9.20 -30.76 10.04
C THR A 243 8.92 -29.60 9.08
N ALA A 244 9.84 -28.65 8.97
CA ALA A 244 9.73 -27.52 8.05
C ALA A 244 9.72 -27.99 6.59
N SER A 245 10.58 -28.96 6.24
CA SER A 245 10.64 -29.55 4.90
C SER A 245 9.34 -30.24 4.52
N ALA A 246 8.81 -31.10 5.41
CA ALA A 246 7.53 -31.77 5.19
C ALA A 246 6.38 -30.78 5.02
N ARG A 247 6.39 -29.68 5.79
CA ARG A 247 5.38 -28.62 5.66
C ARG A 247 5.52 -27.84 4.35
N LEU A 248 6.74 -27.54 3.91
CA LEU A 248 6.99 -26.89 2.62
C LEU A 248 6.56 -27.77 1.45
N GLU A 249 6.81 -29.08 1.53
CA GLU A 249 6.35 -30.05 0.52
C GLU A 249 4.82 -30.09 0.45
N THR A 250 4.15 -30.13 1.61
CA THR A 250 2.68 -30.05 1.70
C THR A 250 2.14 -28.76 1.09
N VAL A 251 2.69 -27.60 1.49
CA VAL A 251 2.27 -26.30 0.96
C VAL A 251 2.50 -26.20 -0.55
N THR A 252 3.61 -26.76 -1.06
CA THR A 252 3.91 -26.78 -2.49
C THR A 252 2.89 -27.63 -3.25
N ALA A 253 2.54 -28.80 -2.72
CA ALA A 253 1.51 -29.66 -3.30
C ALA A 253 0.13 -28.98 -3.32
N GLU A 254 -0.28 -28.38 -2.19
CA GLU A 254 -1.53 -27.63 -2.08
C GLU A 254 -1.58 -26.45 -3.05
N MET A 255 -0.46 -25.72 -3.19
CA MET A 255 -0.36 -24.58 -4.09
C MET A 255 -0.46 -25.01 -5.55
N SER A 256 0.14 -26.15 -5.93
CA SER A 256 -0.01 -26.70 -7.29
C SER A 256 -1.46 -27.05 -7.60
N ILE A 257 -2.16 -27.70 -6.65
CA ILE A 257 -3.58 -28.04 -6.79
C ILE A 257 -4.44 -26.77 -6.90
N ALA A 258 -4.17 -25.75 -6.07
CA ALA A 258 -4.91 -24.50 -6.08
C ALA A 258 -4.71 -23.73 -7.40
N VAL A 259 -3.47 -23.71 -7.93
CA VAL A 259 -3.15 -23.09 -9.22
C VAL A 259 -3.86 -23.82 -10.36
N ASP A 260 -3.80 -25.15 -10.41
CA ASP A 260 -4.51 -25.93 -11.44
C ASP A 260 -6.02 -25.71 -11.37
N ALA A 261 -6.60 -25.64 -10.17
CA ALA A 261 -8.03 -25.36 -9.99
C ALA A 261 -8.41 -23.93 -10.41
N LEU A 262 -7.51 -22.95 -10.22
CA LEU A 262 -7.70 -21.58 -10.71
C LEU A 262 -7.61 -21.52 -12.24
N LEU A 263 -6.64 -22.21 -12.84
CA LEU A 263 -6.49 -22.29 -14.29
C LEU A 263 -7.71 -22.97 -14.93
N GLY A 264 -8.20 -24.07 -14.34
CA GLY A 264 -9.42 -24.76 -14.77
C GLY A 264 -10.65 -23.85 -14.73
N ARG A 265 -10.92 -23.20 -13.59
CA ARG A 265 -12.03 -22.24 -13.48
C ARG A 265 -11.91 -21.06 -14.43
N THR A 266 -10.69 -20.59 -14.69
CA THR A 266 -10.46 -19.50 -15.64
C THR A 266 -10.75 -19.95 -17.07
N ALA A 267 -10.34 -21.16 -17.45
CA ALA A 267 -10.66 -21.74 -18.75
C ALA A 267 -12.17 -21.90 -18.93
N ASP A 268 -12.88 -22.40 -17.92
CA ASP A 268 -14.33 -22.55 -17.94
C ASP A 268 -15.03 -21.19 -18.06
N ALA A 269 -14.60 -20.18 -17.30
CA ALA A 269 -15.16 -18.83 -17.36
C ALA A 269 -14.94 -18.18 -18.74
N VAL A 270 -13.77 -18.41 -19.36
CA VAL A 270 -13.46 -17.91 -20.71
C VAL A 270 -14.30 -18.62 -21.77
N ASP A 271 -14.48 -19.94 -21.68
CA ASP A 271 -15.33 -20.69 -22.62
C ASP A 271 -16.79 -20.26 -22.51
N GLU A 272 -17.28 -20.02 -21.29
CA GLU A 272 -18.63 -19.51 -21.05
C GLU A 272 -18.81 -18.08 -21.59
N ALA A 273 -17.82 -17.20 -21.38
CA ALA A 273 -17.82 -15.88 -21.99
C ALA A 273 -17.85 -15.97 -23.53
N ARG A 274 -17.10 -16.89 -24.13
CA ARG A 274 -17.10 -17.12 -25.59
C ARG A 274 -18.47 -17.58 -26.07
N LYS A 275 -19.13 -18.50 -25.38
CA LYS A 275 -20.50 -18.94 -25.69
C LYS A 275 -21.51 -17.79 -25.57
N GLY A 276 -21.40 -16.99 -24.50
CA GLY A 276 -22.24 -15.81 -24.30
C GLY A 276 -22.10 -14.79 -25.43
N ILE A 277 -20.86 -14.51 -25.86
CA ILE A 277 -20.59 -13.62 -27.00
C ILE A 277 -21.19 -14.18 -28.30
N ALA A 278 -21.06 -15.49 -28.56
CA ALA A 278 -21.64 -16.11 -29.75
C ALA A 278 -23.17 -15.98 -29.76
N ALA A 279 -23.83 -16.29 -28.63
CA ALA A 279 -25.28 -16.17 -28.50
C ALA A 279 -25.76 -14.70 -28.64
N GLN A 280 -25.02 -13.75 -28.08
CA GLN A 280 -25.29 -12.32 -28.27
C GLN A 280 -25.11 -11.89 -29.74
N GLY A 281 -24.10 -12.43 -30.43
CA GLY A 281 -23.89 -12.21 -31.86
C GLY A 281 -25.06 -12.70 -32.71
N ASP A 282 -25.54 -13.92 -32.44
CA ASP A 282 -26.71 -14.48 -33.13
C ASP A 282 -27.97 -13.65 -32.87
N ALA A 283 -28.18 -13.20 -31.62
CA ALA A 283 -29.29 -12.33 -31.27
C ALA A 283 -29.19 -10.95 -31.96
N MET A 284 -27.99 -10.37 -32.06
CA MET A 284 -27.78 -9.11 -32.81
C MET A 284 -28.07 -9.29 -34.30
N LEU A 285 -27.62 -10.38 -34.92
CA LEU A 285 -27.91 -10.67 -36.33
C LEU A 285 -29.42 -10.84 -36.57
N ALA A 286 -30.11 -11.55 -35.69
CA ALA A 286 -31.56 -11.72 -35.75
C ALA A 286 -32.29 -10.37 -35.59
N MET A 287 -31.87 -9.53 -34.65
CA MET A 287 -32.44 -8.21 -34.41
C MET A 287 -32.22 -7.27 -35.62
N VAL A 288 -31.02 -7.28 -36.21
CA VAL A 288 -30.72 -6.52 -37.43
C VAL A 288 -31.59 -7.00 -38.59
N GLY A 289 -31.74 -8.31 -38.76
CA GLY A 289 -32.65 -8.88 -39.78
C GLY A 289 -34.10 -8.45 -39.58
N ALA A 290 -34.60 -8.45 -38.35
CA ALA A 290 -35.95 -7.97 -38.01
C ALA A 290 -36.11 -6.46 -38.26
N HIS A 291 -35.11 -5.65 -37.93
CA HIS A 291 -35.11 -4.22 -38.24
C HIS A 291 -35.10 -3.95 -39.74
N GLN A 292 -34.30 -4.68 -40.51
CA GLN A 292 -34.29 -4.57 -41.98
C GLN A 292 -35.66 -4.93 -42.58
N ALA A 293 -36.29 -6.01 -42.13
CA ALA A 293 -37.63 -6.39 -42.59
C ALA A 293 -38.69 -5.33 -42.24
N THR A 294 -38.62 -4.77 -41.03
CA THR A 294 -39.54 -3.70 -40.57
C THR A 294 -39.33 -2.41 -41.38
N LEU A 295 -38.07 -2.03 -41.63
CA LEU A 295 -37.72 -0.88 -42.46
C LEU A 295 -38.23 -1.05 -43.89
N GLU A 296 -38.05 -2.23 -44.50
CA GLU A 296 -38.55 -2.53 -45.84
C GLU A 296 -40.08 -2.44 -45.91
N SER A 297 -40.79 -2.98 -44.91
CA SER A 297 -42.26 -2.87 -44.82
C SER A 297 -42.71 -1.42 -44.68
N THR A 298 -42.04 -0.65 -43.80
CA THR A 298 -42.36 0.77 -43.56
C THR A 298 -42.06 1.61 -44.80
N ALA A 299 -40.98 1.31 -45.52
CA ALA A 299 -40.62 1.98 -46.77
C ALA A 299 -41.66 1.72 -47.87
N ARG A 300 -42.15 0.47 -48.00
CA ARG A 300 -43.24 0.14 -48.92
C ARG A 300 -44.53 0.85 -48.57
N GLU A 301 -44.94 0.82 -47.30
CA GLU A 301 -46.14 1.51 -46.84
C GLU A 301 -46.04 3.03 -47.06
N SER A 302 -44.86 3.62 -46.84
CA SER A 302 -44.60 5.03 -47.12
C SER A 302 -44.67 5.33 -48.62
N ALA A 303 -44.15 4.45 -49.48
CA ALA A 303 -44.23 4.59 -50.93
C ALA A 303 -45.68 4.50 -51.44
N ASP A 304 -46.47 3.55 -50.92
CA ASP A 304 -47.88 3.42 -51.22
C ASP A 304 -48.68 4.65 -50.77
N ALA A 305 -48.43 5.15 -49.55
CA ALA A 305 -49.05 6.37 -49.04
C ALA A 305 -48.69 7.59 -49.91
N LEU A 306 -47.44 7.70 -50.37
CA LEU A 306 -47.00 8.76 -51.27
C LEU A 306 -47.70 8.66 -52.63
N ALA A 307 -47.84 7.44 -53.20
CA ALA A 307 -48.54 7.21 -54.46
C ALA A 307 -50.02 7.57 -54.37
N HIS A 308 -50.72 7.18 -53.29
CA HIS A 308 -52.11 7.58 -53.04
C HIS A 308 -52.26 9.10 -52.94
N ARG A 309 -51.31 9.76 -52.27
CA ARG A 309 -51.34 11.21 -52.11
C ARG A 309 -51.07 11.95 -53.42
N ILE A 310 -50.18 11.43 -54.27
CA ILE A 310 -49.97 11.94 -55.63
C ILE A 310 -51.25 11.78 -56.46
N ALA A 311 -51.88 10.61 -56.45
CA ALA A 311 -53.14 10.39 -57.17
C ALA A 311 -54.27 11.30 -56.68
N SER A 312 -54.37 11.52 -55.36
CA SER A 312 -55.32 12.48 -54.80
C SER A 312 -55.02 13.92 -55.21
N VAL A 313 -53.75 14.31 -55.32
CA VAL A 313 -53.36 15.63 -55.82
C VAL A 313 -53.73 15.78 -57.30
N ASP A 314 -53.55 14.72 -58.09
CA ASP A 314 -53.94 14.68 -59.51
C ASP A 314 -55.45 14.88 -59.69
N ASP A 315 -56.30 14.18 -58.92
CA ASP A 315 -57.77 14.37 -58.94
C ASP A 315 -58.18 15.81 -58.55
N VAL A 316 -57.47 16.42 -57.59
CA VAL A 316 -57.70 17.82 -57.22
C VAL A 316 -57.30 18.75 -58.36
N ILE A 317 -56.18 18.50 -59.03
CA ILE A 317 -55.73 19.27 -60.21
C ILE A 317 -56.75 19.16 -61.35
N ASP A 318 -57.23 17.97 -61.66
CA ASP A 318 -58.26 17.75 -62.70
C ASP A 318 -59.56 18.48 -62.35
N ARG A 319 -59.99 18.43 -61.09
CA ARG A 319 -61.18 19.14 -60.63
C ARG A 319 -61.02 20.66 -60.71
N VAL A 320 -59.85 21.20 -60.37
CA VAL A 320 -59.55 22.63 -60.53
C VAL A 320 -59.54 23.01 -62.00
N THR A 321 -58.96 22.19 -62.87
CA THR A 321 -58.92 22.44 -64.33
C THR A 321 -60.32 22.45 -64.92
N ASN A 322 -61.16 21.44 -64.62
CA ASN A 322 -62.56 21.40 -65.04
C ASN A 322 -63.36 22.61 -64.51
N ARG A 323 -63.13 23.03 -63.25
CA ARG A 323 -63.76 24.21 -62.66
C ARG A 323 -63.33 25.50 -63.38
N LEU A 324 -62.05 25.61 -63.74
CA LEU A 324 -61.52 26.74 -64.51
C LEU A 324 -62.11 26.80 -65.92
N GLU A 325 -62.24 25.66 -66.62
CA GLU A 325 -62.91 25.57 -67.91
C GLU A 325 -64.40 25.96 -67.82
N GLN A 326 -65.10 25.48 -66.79
CA GLN A 326 -66.50 25.85 -66.56
C GLN A 326 -66.64 27.36 -66.27
N HIS A 327 -65.77 27.94 -65.44
CA HIS A 327 -65.75 29.38 -65.21
C HIS A 327 -65.38 30.17 -66.47
N ARG A 328 -64.50 29.64 -67.31
CA ARG A 328 -64.17 30.23 -68.60
C ARG A 328 -65.38 30.24 -69.53
N ALA A 329 -66.12 29.12 -69.63
CA ALA A 329 -67.33 29.03 -70.43
C ALA A 329 -68.42 30.00 -69.94
N VAL A 330 -68.67 30.07 -68.63
CA VAL A 330 -69.60 31.05 -68.03
C VAL A 330 -69.13 32.49 -68.28
N GLY A 331 -67.83 32.75 -68.22
CA GLY A 331 -67.23 34.04 -68.55
C GLY A 331 -67.43 34.42 -70.01
N GLU A 332 -67.21 33.50 -70.94
CA GLU A 332 -67.45 33.69 -72.38
C GLU A 332 -68.95 33.92 -72.67
N ASP A 333 -69.85 33.22 -71.98
CA ASP A 333 -71.31 33.37 -72.13
C ASP A 333 -71.82 34.73 -71.59
N LEU A 334 -71.27 35.20 -70.46
CA LEU A 334 -71.52 36.55 -69.93
C LEU A 334 -71.01 37.65 -70.88
N VAL A 335 -69.84 37.45 -71.48
CA VAL A 335 -69.27 38.39 -72.47
C VAL A 335 -70.11 38.38 -73.77
N ALA A 336 -70.58 37.22 -74.22
CA ALA A 336 -71.48 37.10 -75.36
C ALA A 336 -72.86 37.75 -75.08
N GLY A 337 -73.41 37.55 -73.88
CA GLY A 337 -74.66 38.19 -73.43
C GLY A 337 -74.56 39.71 -73.32
N LEU A 338 -73.41 40.24 -72.90
CA LEU A 338 -73.13 41.69 -72.93
C LEU A 338 -72.97 42.20 -74.38
N GLY A 339 -72.37 41.41 -75.27
CA GLY A 339 -72.29 41.72 -76.70
C GLY A 339 -73.64 41.78 -77.41
N ALA A 340 -74.59 40.92 -77.04
CA ALA A 340 -75.94 40.89 -77.58
C ALA A 340 -76.87 42.00 -77.04
N GLY A 341 -76.53 42.60 -75.90
CA GLY A 341 -77.27 43.75 -75.33
C GLY A 341 -76.84 45.13 -75.86
N LEU A 342 -75.83 45.18 -76.73
CA LEU A 342 -75.22 46.41 -77.26
C LEU A 342 -75.44 46.61 -78.78
N SER A 343 -76.32 45.82 -79.40
CA SER A 343 -76.79 46.01 -80.79
C SER A 343 -78.23 46.53 -80.84
#